data_AF-A0A951YDZ7-F1
#
_entry.id   AF-A0A951YDZ7-F1
#
_cell.length_a   1.000
_cell.length_b   1.000
_cell.length_c   1.000
_cell.angle_alpha   90.00
_cell.angle_beta   90.00
_cell.angle_gamma   90.00
#
_symmetry.space_group_name_H-M   'P 1'
#
loop_
_entity.id
_entity.type
_entity.pdbx_description
1 polymer ?
#
loop_
_entity_poly.entity_id
_entity_poly.type
_entity_poly.pdbx_seq_one_letter_code
_entity_poly.pdbx_strand_id
1 'polypeptide(L)'
;MMNRTFIIVFAATTLLAACGNKEKKETKADILYTNLDTTVNPADDFFQYANGGWIKNNPIPADETTWGIAYLVQEELYARLKHINEEAVKNNEK
;
A
#
# COMPACT_ATOMS: atom_id res chain seq x y z
N MET A 1 -3.01 -16.66 -57.19
CA MET A 1 -4.25 -16.11 -56.58
C MET A 1 -4.26 -16.50 -55.10
N MET A 2 -3.99 -15.55 -54.21
CA MET A 2 -4.00 -15.79 -52.75
C MET A 2 -5.45 -16.05 -52.33
N ASN A 3 -5.74 -17.25 -51.85
CA ASN A 3 -7.10 -17.70 -51.57
C ASN A 3 -7.67 -16.90 -50.37
N ARG A 4 -8.69 -16.07 -50.65
CA ARG A 4 -9.26 -15.05 -49.73
C ARG A 4 -9.72 -15.66 -48.39
N THR A 5 -10.04 -16.95 -48.40
CA THR A 5 -10.38 -17.74 -47.22
C THR A 5 -9.23 -17.80 -46.19
N PHE A 6 -7.96 -17.85 -46.63
CA PHE A 6 -6.81 -17.87 -45.70
C PHE A 6 -6.61 -16.53 -45.00
N ILE A 7 -6.93 -15.41 -45.64
CA ILE A 7 -6.79 -14.07 -45.05
C ILE A 7 -7.84 -13.86 -43.94
N ILE A 8 -9.06 -14.39 -44.13
CA ILE A 8 -10.15 -14.28 -43.15
C ILE A 8 -9.86 -15.14 -41.91
N VAL A 9 -9.32 -16.35 -42.09
CA VAL A 9 -8.96 -17.24 -40.98
C VAL A 9 -7.82 -16.66 -40.15
N PHE A 10 -6.80 -16.08 -40.80
CA PHE A 10 -5.66 -15.48 -40.10
C PHE A 10 -6.04 -14.23 -39.29
N ALA A 11 -6.98 -13.42 -39.79
CA ALA A 11 -7.52 -12.26 -39.09
C ALA A 11 -8.43 -12.63 -37.90
N ALA A 12 -9.15 -13.75 -37.97
CA ALA A 12 -9.96 -14.24 -36.85
C ALA A 12 -9.09 -14.78 -35.69
N THR A 13 -7.95 -15.38 -35.99
CA THR A 13 -7.02 -15.89 -34.96
C THR A 13 -6.25 -14.79 -34.22
N THR A 14 -6.02 -13.62 -34.83
CA THR A 14 -5.34 -12.50 -34.18
C THR A 14 -6.26 -11.68 -33.25
N LEU A 15 -7.58 -11.70 -33.45
CA LEU A 15 -8.53 -11.02 -32.55
C LEU A 15 -8.66 -11.69 -31.17
N LEU A 16 -8.44 -13.00 -31.06
CA LEU A 16 -8.57 -13.74 -29.78
C LEU A 16 -7.37 -13.56 -28.84
N ALA A 17 -6.24 -13.07 -29.34
CA ALA A 17 -5.03 -12.84 -28.54
C ALA A 17 -4.94 -11.44 -27.90
N ALA A 18 -5.85 -10.52 -28.24
CA ALA A 18 -5.82 -9.14 -27.74
C ALA A 18 -6.43 -8.97 -26.33
N CYS A 19 -7.17 -9.96 -25.83
CA CYS A 19 -7.76 -9.94 -24.50
C CYS A 19 -6.95 -10.81 -23.51
N GLY A 20 -5.72 -10.39 -23.20
CA GLY A 20 -4.83 -11.13 -22.31
C GLY A 20 -4.14 -10.33 -21.21
N ASN A 21 -3.93 -9.02 -21.39
CA ASN A 21 -3.23 -8.21 -20.38
C ASN A 21 -4.20 -7.59 -19.39
N LYS A 22 -4.67 -8.39 -18.44
CA LYS A 22 -5.07 -7.85 -17.14
C LYS A 22 -3.79 -7.64 -16.34
N GLU A 23 -3.24 -6.43 -16.39
CA GLU A 23 -2.26 -6.02 -15.38
C GLU A 23 -2.88 -6.27 -14.01
N LYS A 24 -2.26 -7.15 -13.21
CA LYS A 24 -2.61 -7.28 -11.80
C LYS A 24 -2.22 -5.96 -11.14
N LYS A 25 -3.15 -5.00 -11.09
CA LYS A 25 -3.04 -3.90 -10.14
C LYS A 25 -2.97 -4.53 -8.76
N GLU A 26 -1.79 -4.48 -8.17
CA GLU A 26 -1.58 -4.75 -6.76
C GLU A 26 -2.33 -3.65 -6.01
N THR A 27 -3.61 -3.90 -5.71
CA THR A 27 -4.41 -3.01 -4.90
C THR A 27 -3.85 -3.13 -3.49
N LYS A 28 -2.96 -2.21 -3.11
CA LYS A 28 -2.56 -2.05 -1.72
C LYS A 28 -3.84 -1.98 -0.88
N ALA A 29 -3.87 -2.75 0.20
CA ALA A 29 -5.00 -2.73 1.12
C ALA A 29 -5.25 -1.29 1.57
N ASP A 30 -6.50 -0.87 1.55
CA ASP A 30 -6.88 0.45 2.05
C ASP A 30 -6.53 0.53 3.54
N ILE A 31 -5.59 1.41 3.87
CA ILE A 31 -5.05 1.57 5.23
C ILE A 31 -6.13 1.97 6.23
N LEU A 32 -7.19 2.66 5.79
CA LEU A 32 -8.29 3.03 6.66
C LEU A 32 -9.13 1.79 6.98
N TYR A 33 -9.39 0.95 5.98
CA TYR A 33 -10.13 -0.29 6.15
C TYR A 33 -9.43 -1.26 7.09
N THR A 34 -8.10 -1.36 7.02
CA THR A 34 -7.32 -2.26 7.89
C THR A 34 -7.31 -1.84 9.36
N ASN A 35 -7.65 -0.59 9.67
CA ASN A 35 -7.63 -0.05 11.03
C ASN A 35 -8.98 -0.15 11.74
N LEU A 36 -10.05 -0.54 11.03
CA LEU A 36 -11.39 -0.67 11.60
C LEU A 36 -11.46 -1.81 12.62
N ASP A 37 -12.22 -1.60 13.70
CA ASP A 37 -12.73 -2.64 14.58
C ASP A 37 -14.21 -2.90 14.27
N THR A 38 -14.46 -3.78 13.31
CA THR A 38 -15.82 -4.10 12.83
C THR A 38 -16.66 -4.89 13.84
N THR A 39 -16.10 -5.22 15.01
CA THR A 39 -16.86 -5.83 16.11
C THR A 39 -17.64 -4.80 16.93
N VAL A 40 -17.30 -3.52 16.80
CA VAL A 40 -17.97 -2.40 17.46
C VAL A 40 -19.01 -1.79 16.54
N ASN A 41 -20.21 -1.57 17.06
CA ASN A 41 -21.24 -0.83 16.33
C ASN A 41 -20.86 0.66 16.27
N PRO A 42 -20.70 1.26 15.08
CA PRO A 42 -20.29 2.66 14.95
C PRO A 42 -21.27 3.67 15.55
N ALA A 43 -22.55 3.30 15.73
CA ALA A 43 -23.52 4.17 16.39
C ALA A 43 -23.30 4.26 17.92
N ASP A 44 -22.65 3.25 18.51
CA ASP A 44 -22.38 3.18 19.95
C ASP A 44 -21.03 3.82 20.29
N ASP A 45 -19.99 3.52 19.52
CA ASP A 45 -18.66 4.16 19.63
C ASP A 45 -17.96 4.23 18.27
N PHE A 46 -18.08 5.38 17.61
CA PHE A 46 -17.44 5.59 16.32
C PHE A 46 -15.91 5.66 16.41
N PHE A 47 -15.36 6.15 17.53
CA PHE A 47 -13.91 6.27 17.69
C PHE A 47 -13.27 4.88 17.76
N GLN A 48 -13.83 3.99 18.57
CA GLN A 48 -13.37 2.61 18.65
C GLN A 48 -13.63 1.84 17.35
N TYR A 49 -14.78 2.01 16.71
CA TYR A 49 -15.02 1.41 15.40
C TYR A 49 -13.96 1.83 14.35
N ALA A 50 -13.66 3.12 14.27
CA ALA A 50 -12.76 3.64 13.25
C ALA A 50 -11.27 3.36 13.53
N ASN A 51 -10.86 3.33 14.81
CA ASN A 51 -9.45 3.30 15.21
C ASN A 51 -9.05 2.07 16.05
N GLY A 52 -10.01 1.24 16.48
CA GLY A 52 -9.78 0.15 17.43
C GLY A 52 -8.78 -0.89 16.93
N GLY A 53 -8.81 -1.21 15.63
CA GLY A 53 -7.81 -2.06 14.99
C GLY A 53 -6.41 -1.44 15.03
N TRP A 54 -6.30 -0.13 14.79
CA TRP A 54 -5.02 0.57 14.91
C TRP A 54 -4.51 0.58 16.35
N ILE A 55 -5.35 0.94 17.32
CA ILE A 55 -4.99 1.01 18.75
C ILE A 55 -4.49 -0.36 19.25
N LYS A 56 -5.17 -1.45 18.87
CA LYS A 56 -4.76 -2.81 19.23
C LYS A 56 -3.38 -3.19 18.69
N ASN A 57 -3.05 -2.73 17.48
CA ASN A 57 -1.79 -3.07 16.80
C ASN A 57 -0.65 -2.10 17.11
N ASN A 58 -0.93 -0.96 17.75
CA ASN A 58 0.05 0.09 18.06
C ASN A 58 -0.02 0.45 19.55
N PRO A 59 0.40 -0.47 20.46
CA PRO A 59 0.48 -0.16 21.88
C PRO A 59 1.47 0.99 22.11
N ILE A 60 1.24 1.77 23.16
CA ILE A 60 2.16 2.85 23.55
C ILE A 60 3.52 2.20 23.92
N PRO A 61 4.62 2.60 23.25
CA PRO A 61 5.96 2.15 23.62
C PRO A 61 6.29 2.46 25.08
N ALA A 62 7.13 1.65 25.71
CA ALA A 62 7.41 1.76 27.15
C ALA A 62 8.11 3.08 27.54
N ASP A 63 8.75 3.73 26.58
CA ASP A 63 9.46 5.02 26.69
C ASP A 63 8.60 6.23 26.32
N GLU A 64 7.33 6.02 25.95
CA GLU A 64 6.42 7.07 25.52
C GLU A 64 5.21 7.21 26.45
N THR A 65 4.74 8.45 26.61
CA THR A 65 3.52 8.73 27.39
C THR A 65 2.25 8.69 26.55
N THR A 66 2.38 8.87 25.23
CA THR A 66 1.28 8.89 24.26
C THR A 66 1.77 8.35 22.94
N TRP A 67 0.91 7.66 22.19
CA TRP A 67 1.26 7.11 20.88
C TRP A 67 0.15 7.34 19.88
N GLY A 68 0.54 7.74 18.67
CA GLY A 68 -0.39 8.11 17.62
C GLY A 68 0.30 8.12 16.26
N ILE A 69 -0.49 8.29 15.20
CA ILE A 69 0.02 8.29 13.82
C ILE A 69 1.10 9.37 13.61
N ALA A 70 1.00 10.52 14.27
CA ALA A 70 2.02 11.58 14.16
C ALA A 70 3.40 11.12 14.66
N TYR A 71 3.46 10.31 15.71
CA TYR A 71 4.70 9.75 16.23
C TYR A 71 5.34 8.77 15.25
N LEU A 72 4.53 7.92 14.59
CA LEU A 72 5.03 7.02 13.54
C LEU A 72 5.68 7.80 12.39
N VAL A 73 5.07 8.92 11.98
CA VAL A 73 5.64 9.80 10.94
C VAL A 73 6.93 10.46 11.42
N GLN A 74 7.00 10.89 12.68
CA GLN A 74 8.20 11.49 13.27
C GLN A 74 9.35 10.49 13.35
N GLU A 75 9.09 9.26 13.79
CA GLU A 75 10.09 8.20 13.84
C GLU A 75 10.66 7.89 12.45
N GLU A 76 9.79 7.73 11.44
CA GLU A 76 10.22 7.54 10.06
C GLU A 76 11.06 8.72 9.55
N LEU A 77 10.65 9.95 9.88
CA LEU A 77 11.37 11.17 9.50
C LEU A 77 12.77 11.21 10.12
N TYR A 78 12.89 10.94 11.42
CA TYR A 78 14.18 10.97 12.11
C TYR A 78 15.10 9.85 11.65
N ALA A 79 14.58 8.65 11.39
CA ALA A 79 15.34 7.55 10.81
C ALA A 79 15.92 7.95 9.44
N ARG A 80 15.11 8.57 8.57
CA ARG A 80 15.56 9.06 7.26
C ARG A 80 16.61 10.16 7.37
N LEU A 81 16.40 11.14 8.26
CA LEU A 81 17.35 12.22 8.46
C LEU A 81 18.71 11.70 8.94
N LYS A 82 18.70 10.78 9.92
CA LYS A 82 19.91 10.11 10.41
C LYS A 82 20.63 9.39 9.28
N HIS A 83 19.91 8.60 8.48
CA HIS A 83 20.48 7.89 7.35
C HIS A 83 21.14 8.85 6.34
N ILE A 84 20.46 9.95 5.97
CA ILE A 84 21.01 10.96 5.06
C ILE A 84 22.31 11.55 5.60
N ASN A 85 22.33 11.89 6.89
CA ASN A 85 23.52 12.45 7.55
C ASN A 85 24.69 11.46 7.55
N GLU A 86 24.43 10.17 7.85
CA GLU A 86 25.45 9.12 7.84
C GLU A 86 26.03 8.90 6.43
N GLU A 87 25.19 8.90 5.41
CA GLU A 87 25.64 8.79 4.02
C GLU A 87 26.42 10.03 3.56
N ALA A 88 26.04 11.23 4.00
CA ALA A 88 26.78 12.45 3.70
C ALA A 88 28.20 12.42 4.29
N VAL A 89 28.37 11.93 5.52
CA VAL A 89 29.70 11.76 6.14
C VAL A 89 30.55 10.78 5.32
N LYS A 90 30.03 9.59 5.02
CA LYS A 90 30.76 8.58 4.24
C LYS A 90 31.17 9.06 2.85
N ASN A 91 30.34 9.89 2.22
CA ASN A 91 30.62 10.42 0.89
C ASN A 91 31.63 11.57 0.90
N ASN A 92 31.76 12.31 2.01
CA ASN A 92 32.76 13.38 2.17
C ASN A 92 34.15 12.86 2.58
N GLU A 93 34.26 11.59 3.00
CA GLU A 93 35.54 10.94 3.33
C GLU A 93 36.24 10.29 2.11
N LYS A 94 35.69 10.45 0.91
CA LYS A 94 36.27 10.00 -0.37
C LYS A 94 36.86 11.16 -1.14
#